data_AF-A0A7J3I4D3-F1
#
_entry.id   AF-A0A7J3I4D3-F1
#
_cell.length_a   1.000
_cell.length_b   1.000
_cell.length_c   1.000
_cell.angle_alpha   90.00
_cell.angle_beta   90.00
_cell.angle_gamma   90.00
#
_symmetry.space_group_name_H-M   'P 1'
#
loop_
_entity.id
_entity.type
_entity.pdbx_description
1 polymer ?
#
loop_
_entity_poly.entity_id
_entity_poly.type
_entity_poly.pdbx_seq_one_letter_code
_entity_poly.pdbx_strand_id
1 'polypeptide(L)'
;MAVSKEELKRSFGKDKYEVELFRQEGFVRKKCEVCGDYFWTLNPDRRDCGDTKCVGGYLFLGRRVDEGWDFHEAIENWCRFFEERGHKRIRAYPVVARWRDDIAFTIASIADFQPYVVEGVVKPPANPLVVPQPCIRFGGKGFCDVDNVGRTGRHLSLFIMGGQHAFKYDKEGYWM
;
A
#
# COMPACT_ATOMS: atom_id res chain seq x y z
N MET A 1 -6.68 29.09 2.18
CA MET A 1 -8.04 28.52 2.27
C MET A 1 -7.91 27.02 2.07
N ALA A 2 -8.42 26.21 3.00
CA ALA A 2 -8.37 24.76 2.86
C ALA A 2 -9.37 24.32 1.78
N VAL A 3 -8.89 23.62 0.75
CA VAL A 3 -9.72 23.05 -0.30
C VAL A 3 -10.59 21.95 0.32
N SER A 4 -11.89 21.91 0.03
CA SER A 4 -12.76 20.85 0.52
C SER A 4 -12.43 19.50 -0.13
N LYS A 5 -12.79 18.39 0.52
CA LYS A 5 -12.55 17.04 -0.01
C LYS A 5 -13.30 16.81 -1.32
N GLU A 6 -14.47 17.42 -1.45
CA GLU A 6 -15.32 17.39 -2.64
C GLU A 6 -14.69 18.17 -3.81
N GLU A 7 -14.10 19.33 -3.53
CA GLU A 7 -13.35 20.10 -4.53
C GLU A 7 -12.10 19.35 -4.98
N LEU A 8 -11.36 18.72 -4.06
CA LEU A 8 -10.22 17.85 -4.40
C LEU A 8 -10.67 16.67 -5.28
N LYS A 9 -11.77 16.00 -4.94
CA LYS A 9 -12.30 14.90 -5.76
C LYS A 9 -12.68 15.35 -7.18
N ARG A 10 -13.10 16.61 -7.36
CA ARG A 10 -13.37 17.19 -8.69
C ARG A 10 -12.09 17.57 -9.43
N SER A 11 -11.08 18.07 -8.74
CA SER A 11 -9.81 18.49 -9.36
C SER A 11 -8.90 17.32 -9.75
N PHE A 12 -9.05 16.16 -9.10
CA PHE A 12 -8.31 14.94 -9.43
C PHE A 12 -9.17 13.99 -10.29
N GLY A 13 -9.32 14.38 -11.57
CA GLY A 13 -10.07 13.64 -12.59
C GLY A 13 -9.35 12.39 -13.12
N LYS A 14 -9.93 11.76 -14.15
CA LYS A 14 -9.34 10.58 -14.82
C LYS A 14 -7.91 10.87 -15.31
N ASP A 15 -7.69 12.06 -15.85
CA ASP A 15 -6.42 12.55 -16.36
C ASP A 15 -5.28 12.58 -15.33
N LYS A 16 -5.61 12.67 -14.04
CA LYS A 16 -4.62 12.67 -12.95
C LYS A 16 -4.30 11.27 -12.41
N TYR A 17 -5.15 10.28 -12.70
CA TYR A 17 -5.02 8.90 -12.19
C TYR A 17 -4.83 7.86 -13.30
N GLU A 18 -4.96 8.25 -14.57
CA GLU A 18 -4.67 7.39 -15.71
C GLU A 18 -3.17 7.38 -15.98
N VAL A 19 -2.58 6.20 -15.80
CA VAL A 19 -1.16 5.95 -16.08
C VAL A 19 -1.01 5.22 -17.41
N GLU A 20 0.20 5.24 -17.97
CA GLU A 20 0.48 4.60 -19.27
C GLU A 20 0.16 3.11 -19.24
N LEU A 21 0.50 2.42 -18.14
CA LEU A 21 0.19 1.01 -17.92
C LEU A 21 -1.30 0.72 -18.10
N PHE A 22 -2.19 1.56 -17.57
CA PHE A 22 -3.63 1.35 -17.69
C PHE A 22 -4.12 1.47 -19.13
N ARG A 23 -3.52 2.37 -19.92
CA ARG A 23 -3.85 2.51 -21.35
C ARG A 23 -3.35 1.32 -22.16
N GLN A 24 -2.10 0.90 -21.91
CA GLN A 24 -1.46 -0.20 -22.64
C GLN A 24 -2.14 -1.54 -22.36
N GLU A 25 -2.48 -1.81 -21.10
CA GLU A 25 -3.11 -3.07 -20.69
C GLU A 25 -4.64 -3.06 -20.86
N GLY A 26 -5.23 -1.95 -21.31
CA GLY A 26 -6.67 -1.88 -21.60
C GLY A 26 -7.58 -1.78 -20.37
N PHE A 27 -7.09 -1.21 -19.27
CA PHE A 27 -7.93 -0.96 -18.09
C PHE A 27 -9.02 0.07 -18.39
N VAL A 28 -10.24 -0.20 -17.93
CA VAL A 28 -11.36 0.74 -17.99
C VAL A 28 -11.65 1.32 -16.61
N ARG A 29 -11.83 2.65 -16.55
CA ARG A 29 -12.25 3.34 -15.34
C ARG A 29 -13.77 3.32 -15.23
N LYS A 30 -14.30 2.78 -14.14
CA LYS A 30 -15.74 2.69 -13.87
C LYS A 30 -16.08 3.33 -12.53
N LYS A 31 -17.37 3.60 -12.31
CA LYS A 31 -17.91 4.04 -11.02
C LYS A 31 -18.65 2.86 -10.39
N CYS A 32 -18.34 2.53 -9.14
CA CYS A 32 -18.99 1.44 -8.43
C CYS A 32 -20.47 1.74 -8.20
N GLU A 33 -21.35 0.79 -8.52
CA GLU A 33 -22.80 0.93 -8.34
C GLU A 33 -23.23 0.93 -6.86
N VAL A 34 -22.38 0.45 -5.95
CA VAL A 34 -22.68 0.34 -4.51
C VAL A 34 -22.18 1.55 -3.71
N CYS A 35 -20.88 1.86 -3.76
CA CYS A 35 -20.30 2.96 -2.97
C CYS A 35 -20.14 4.27 -3.75
N GLY A 36 -20.26 4.25 -5.08
CA GLY A 36 -20.08 5.43 -5.93
C GLY A 36 -18.63 5.86 -6.15
N ASP A 37 -17.63 5.17 -5.61
CA ASP A 37 -16.21 5.47 -5.87
C ASP A 37 -15.79 4.98 -7.26
N TYR A 38 -14.74 5.63 -7.81
CA TYR A 38 -14.15 5.22 -9.07
C TYR A 38 -13.10 4.12 -8.87
N PHE A 39 -13.05 3.17 -9.80
CA PHE A 39 -12.07 2.08 -9.80
C PHE A 39 -11.64 1.73 -11.23
N TRP A 40 -10.52 1.04 -11.37
CA TRP A 40 -10.00 0.54 -12.65
C TRP A 40 -10.14 -0.98 -12.70
N THR A 41 -10.49 -1.53 -13.86
CA THR A 41 -10.70 -2.98 -14.05
C THR A 41 -10.36 -3.39 -15.48
N LEU A 42 -9.85 -4.61 -15.65
CA LEU A 42 -9.73 -5.27 -16.96
C LEU A 42 -11.02 -5.97 -17.38
N ASN A 43 -11.92 -6.27 -16.44
CA ASN A 43 -13.23 -6.84 -16.74
C ASN A 43 -14.22 -5.70 -17.06
N PRO A 44 -14.65 -5.54 -18.33
CA PRO A 44 -15.55 -4.46 -18.73
C PRO A 44 -16.96 -4.61 -18.16
N ASP A 45 -17.37 -5.83 -17.78
CA ASP A 45 -18.70 -6.12 -17.26
C ASP A 45 -18.81 -5.91 -15.74
N ARG A 46 -17.68 -5.76 -15.03
CA ARG A 46 -17.64 -5.58 -13.57
C ARG A 46 -18.37 -4.30 -13.14
N ARG A 47 -19.24 -4.38 -12.13
CA ARG A 47 -20.08 -3.27 -11.64
C ARG A 47 -19.70 -2.75 -10.24
N ASP A 48 -18.96 -3.54 -9.48
CA ASP A 48 -18.46 -3.21 -8.14
C ASP A 48 -16.95 -2.89 -8.14
N CYS A 49 -16.46 -2.17 -7.12
CA CYS A 49 -15.04 -1.86 -6.96
C CYS A 49 -14.17 -2.99 -6.38
N GLY A 50 -14.78 -4.11 -5.97
CA GLY A 50 -14.06 -5.23 -5.34
C GLY A 50 -13.82 -5.12 -3.85
N ASP A 51 -14.18 -3.99 -3.22
CA ASP A 51 -14.16 -3.92 -1.77
C ASP A 51 -15.16 -4.92 -1.16
N THR A 52 -14.80 -5.51 -0.02
CA THR A 52 -15.57 -6.57 0.66
C THR A 52 -17.03 -6.17 0.89
N LYS A 53 -17.27 -4.88 1.19
CA LYS A 53 -18.63 -4.34 1.40
C LYS A 53 -19.46 -4.28 0.12
N CYS A 54 -18.84 -4.01 -1.02
CA CYS A 54 -19.52 -3.86 -2.31
C CYS A 54 -19.78 -5.21 -2.98
N VAL A 55 -18.91 -6.19 -2.73
CA VAL A 55 -19.01 -7.55 -3.28
C VAL A 55 -19.93 -8.45 -2.44
N GLY A 56 -20.16 -8.10 -1.18
CA GLY A 56 -20.96 -8.91 -0.25
C GLY A 56 -20.15 -9.95 0.53
N GLY A 57 -18.83 -9.79 0.63
CA GLY A 57 -17.94 -10.67 1.40
C GLY A 57 -16.63 -11.01 0.71
N TYR A 58 -15.92 -12.00 1.25
CA TYR A 58 -14.66 -12.50 0.71
C TYR A 58 -14.89 -13.64 -0.28
N LEU A 59 -14.53 -13.43 -1.54
CA LEU A 59 -14.73 -14.42 -2.61
C LEU A 59 -13.71 -15.58 -2.58
N PHE A 60 -12.61 -15.42 -1.85
CA PHE A 60 -11.53 -16.41 -1.77
C PHE A 60 -11.74 -17.44 -0.65
N LEU A 61 -12.68 -17.23 0.28
CA LEU A 61 -12.92 -18.19 1.35
C LEU A 61 -13.42 -19.52 0.78
N GLY A 62 -12.78 -20.62 1.19
CA GLY A 62 -13.05 -21.96 0.66
C GLY A 62 -12.48 -22.23 -0.73
N ARG A 63 -11.69 -21.32 -1.29
CA ARG A 63 -11.00 -21.48 -2.59
C ARG A 63 -9.51 -21.21 -2.41
N ARG A 64 -8.67 -22.16 -2.83
CA ARG A 64 -7.22 -21.91 -2.91
C ARG A 64 -6.95 -21.07 -4.16
N VAL A 65 -6.47 -19.85 -3.96
CA VAL A 65 -6.17 -18.89 -5.03
C VAL A 65 -4.66 -18.70 -5.23
N ASP A 66 -3.84 -19.43 -4.47
CA ASP A 66 -2.39 -19.30 -4.41
C ASP A 66 -1.69 -20.65 -4.60
N GLU A 67 -0.36 -20.58 -4.70
CA GLU A 67 0.54 -21.73 -4.71
C GLU A 67 0.61 -22.42 -3.32
N GLY A 68 -0.04 -21.86 -2.30
CA GLY A 68 -0.01 -22.24 -0.89
C GLY A 68 1.35 -22.11 -0.23
N TRP A 69 1.97 -20.97 -0.46
CA TRP A 69 3.15 -20.52 0.29
C TRP A 69 2.81 -20.33 1.77
N ASP A 70 3.74 -20.70 2.65
CA ASP A 70 3.71 -20.25 4.03
C ASP A 70 4.06 -18.76 4.17
N PHE A 71 4.02 -18.25 5.39
CA PHE A 71 4.31 -16.85 5.70
C PHE A 71 5.74 -16.42 5.30
N HIS A 72 6.73 -17.29 5.53
CA HIS A 72 8.12 -17.00 5.22
C HIS A 72 8.38 -17.08 3.71
N GLU A 73 7.81 -18.08 3.06
CA GLU A 73 7.87 -18.26 1.60
C GLU A 73 7.24 -17.07 0.88
N ALA A 74 6.07 -16.59 1.34
CA ALA A 74 5.42 -15.41 0.76
C ALA A 74 6.30 -14.15 0.85
N ILE A 75 6.95 -13.93 2.00
CA ILE A 75 7.88 -12.80 2.19
C ILE A 75 9.10 -12.96 1.28
N GLU A 76 9.68 -14.15 1.21
CA GLU A 76 10.90 -14.40 0.44
C GLU A 76 10.66 -14.29 -1.06
N ASN A 77 9.57 -14.88 -1.57
CA ASN A 77 9.18 -14.77 -2.97
C ASN A 77 8.91 -13.32 -3.38
N TRP A 78 8.24 -12.55 -2.51
CA TRP A 78 8.00 -11.12 -2.73
C TRP A 78 9.30 -10.29 -2.73
N CYS A 79 10.22 -10.54 -1.79
CA CYS A 79 11.51 -9.86 -1.76
C CYS A 79 12.35 -10.18 -3.01
N ARG A 80 12.47 -11.48 -3.33
CA ARG A 80 13.24 -11.96 -4.49
C ARG A 80 12.74 -11.35 -5.80
N PHE A 81 11.42 -11.24 -5.98
CA PHE A 81 10.82 -10.60 -7.15
C PHE A 81 11.35 -9.17 -7.38
N PHE A 82 11.50 -8.38 -6.32
CA PHE A 82 12.02 -7.02 -6.41
C PHE A 82 13.55 -6.98 -6.52
N GLU A 83 14.26 -7.88 -5.84
CA GLU A 83 15.72 -8.00 -5.95
C GLU A 83 16.16 -8.31 -7.38
N GLU A 84 15.48 -9.24 -8.05
CA GLU A 84 15.68 -9.58 -9.47
C GLU A 84 15.41 -8.38 -10.42
N ARG A 85 14.72 -7.34 -9.94
CA ARG A 85 14.38 -6.12 -10.68
C ARG A 85 15.20 -4.90 -10.26
N GLY A 86 16.28 -5.12 -9.51
CA GLY A 86 17.26 -4.10 -9.15
C GLY A 86 16.96 -3.35 -7.84
N HIS A 87 15.94 -3.75 -7.08
CA HIS A 87 15.71 -3.21 -5.74
C HIS A 87 16.68 -3.86 -4.76
N LYS A 88 17.34 -3.05 -3.94
CA LYS A 88 18.18 -3.59 -2.87
C LYS A 88 17.33 -3.95 -1.67
N ARG A 89 17.37 -5.22 -1.24
CA ARG A 89 16.76 -5.65 0.02
C ARG A 89 17.51 -5.05 1.20
N ILE A 90 16.77 -4.44 2.11
CA ILE A 90 17.31 -3.91 3.37
C ILE A 90 16.76 -4.68 4.56
N ARG A 91 17.44 -4.56 5.70
CA ARG A 91 16.94 -5.10 6.97
C ARG A 91 15.78 -4.25 7.47
N ALA A 92 14.80 -4.90 8.08
CA ALA A 92 13.71 -4.24 8.77
C ALA A 92 14.23 -3.37 9.92
N TYR A 93 13.58 -2.23 10.12
CA TYR A 93 13.78 -1.35 11.25
C TYR A 93 13.04 -1.89 12.47
N PRO A 94 13.44 -1.50 13.70
CA PRO A 94 12.73 -1.94 14.90
C PRO A 94 11.31 -1.37 14.91
N VAL A 95 10.39 -2.08 15.55
CA VAL A 95 8.97 -1.65 15.68
C VAL A 95 8.80 -0.39 16.53
N VAL A 96 9.81 -0.02 17.32
CA VAL A 96 9.84 1.24 18.07
C VAL A 96 10.57 2.28 17.23
N ALA A 97 9.90 3.40 16.96
CA ALA A 97 10.39 4.43 16.05
C ALA A 97 11.45 5.33 16.75
N ARG A 98 12.67 4.81 16.93
CA ARG A 98 13.75 5.50 17.66
C ARG A 98 14.39 6.68 16.93
N TRP A 99 14.17 6.79 15.62
CA TRP A 99 14.77 7.80 14.74
C TRP A 99 13.91 9.07 14.58
N ARG A 100 12.72 9.09 15.17
CA ARG A 100 11.74 10.18 15.10
C ARG A 100 11.01 10.32 16.43
N ASP A 101 10.37 11.46 16.66
CA ASP A 101 9.76 11.83 17.95
C ASP A 101 8.24 12.07 17.88
N ASP A 102 7.64 12.00 16.69
CA ASP A 102 6.23 12.25 16.44
C ASP A 102 5.33 11.00 16.49
N ILE A 103 5.91 9.80 16.41
CA ILE A 103 5.21 8.51 16.58
C ILE A 103 6.02 7.55 17.45
N ALA A 104 5.34 6.71 18.23
CA ALA A 104 6.00 5.71 19.09
C ALA A 104 6.41 4.42 18.36
N PHE A 105 5.61 3.99 17.38
CA PHE A 105 5.79 2.70 16.69
C PHE A 105 5.83 2.87 15.18
N THR A 106 6.47 1.92 14.50
CA THR A 106 6.46 1.83 13.04
C THR A 106 5.07 1.43 12.56
N ILE A 107 4.31 2.38 11.99
CA ILE A 107 2.93 2.17 11.52
C ILE A 107 2.83 1.79 10.04
N ALA A 108 3.92 1.99 9.29
CA ALA A 108 4.06 1.69 7.87
C ALA A 108 5.54 1.63 7.50
N SER A 109 5.89 0.90 6.43
CA SER A 109 7.28 0.80 5.97
C SER A 109 7.88 2.15 5.53
N ILE A 110 7.07 3.12 5.09
CA ILE A 110 7.57 4.48 4.79
C ILE A 110 8.02 5.24 6.04
N ALA A 111 7.53 4.86 7.23
CA ALA A 111 7.85 5.53 8.49
C ALA A 111 9.34 5.37 8.86
N ASP A 112 9.99 4.32 8.36
CA ASP A 112 11.43 4.05 8.51
C ASP A 112 12.30 5.16 7.90
N PHE A 113 11.78 5.87 6.91
CA PHE A 113 12.50 6.87 6.11
C PHE A 113 12.05 8.30 6.44
N GLN A 114 10.96 8.46 7.20
CA GLN A 114 10.42 9.75 7.58
C GLN A 114 11.04 10.28 8.89
N PRO A 115 11.20 11.60 9.03
CA PRO A 115 10.98 12.61 7.99
C PRO A 115 12.18 12.77 7.04
N TYR A 116 13.38 12.49 7.54
CA TYR A 116 14.64 12.98 6.96
C TYR A 116 14.96 12.50 5.54
N VAL A 117 14.66 11.23 5.22
CA VAL A 117 14.87 10.77 3.84
C VAL A 117 13.84 11.44 2.96
N VAL A 118 12.55 11.34 3.27
CA VAL A 118 11.46 11.90 2.45
C VAL A 118 11.64 13.40 2.18
N GLU A 119 12.16 14.16 3.14
CA GLU A 119 12.48 15.59 3.00
C GLU A 119 13.78 15.88 2.23
N GLY A 120 14.58 14.85 1.94
CA GLY A 120 15.86 14.95 1.22
C GLY A 120 17.05 15.37 2.09
N VAL A 121 16.88 15.42 3.41
CA VAL A 121 17.94 15.74 4.38
C VAL A 121 18.98 14.63 4.45
N VAL A 122 18.56 13.37 4.32
CA VAL A 122 19.42 12.19 4.37
C VAL A 122 19.14 11.30 3.16
N LYS A 123 20.19 10.69 2.58
CA LYS A 123 20.01 9.73 1.47
C LYS A 123 19.36 8.43 1.96
N PRO A 124 18.51 7.77 1.15
CA PRO A 124 18.00 6.46 1.49
C PRO A 124 19.14 5.43 1.53
N PRO A 125 19.01 4.32 2.29
CA PRO A 125 20.04 3.28 2.35
C PRO A 125 20.27 2.56 1.01
N ALA A 126 19.29 2.63 0.11
CA ALA A 126 19.36 2.23 -1.29
C ALA A 126 18.22 2.86 -2.10
N ASN A 127 18.34 2.89 -3.42
CA ASN A 127 17.27 3.41 -4.29
C ASN A 127 17.28 2.72 -5.66
N PRO A 128 16.24 1.96 -6.04
CA PRO A 128 15.08 1.60 -5.22
C PRO A 128 15.42 0.52 -4.18
N LEU A 129 14.53 0.33 -3.20
CA LEU A 129 14.71 -0.65 -2.12
C LEU A 129 13.46 -1.48 -1.86
N VAL A 130 13.66 -2.63 -1.21
CA VAL A 130 12.59 -3.51 -0.72
C VAL A 130 12.83 -3.89 0.74
N VAL A 131 11.78 -3.87 1.56
CA VAL A 131 11.83 -4.21 2.99
C VAL A 131 10.54 -4.90 3.46
N PRO A 132 10.61 -6.09 4.08
CA PRO A 132 9.47 -6.67 4.78
C PRO A 132 9.40 -6.11 6.21
N GLN A 133 8.76 -4.94 6.39
CA GLN A 133 8.80 -4.20 7.65
C GLN A 133 7.70 -4.65 8.63
N PRO A 134 8.05 -5.14 9.84
CA PRO A 134 7.07 -5.32 10.91
C PRO A 134 6.48 -3.97 11.35
N CYS A 135 5.16 -3.88 11.29
CA CYS A 135 4.40 -2.70 11.64
C CYS A 135 3.44 -3.00 12.79
N ILE A 136 3.32 -2.05 13.73
CA ILE A 136 2.32 -2.10 14.81
C ILE A 136 1.27 -1.01 14.58
N ARG A 137 0.00 -1.40 14.61
CA ARG A 137 -1.14 -0.47 14.54
C ARG A 137 -2.12 -0.73 15.65
N PHE A 138 -2.40 0.32 16.42
CA PHE A 138 -3.45 0.32 17.43
C PHE A 138 -4.70 1.10 16.98
N GLY A 139 -4.59 1.91 15.92
CA GLY A 139 -5.64 2.81 15.44
C GLY A 139 -5.16 4.25 15.29
N GLY A 140 -6.09 5.16 15.00
CA GLY A 140 -5.87 6.60 14.83
C GLY A 140 -7.14 7.40 15.11
N LYS A 141 -7.15 8.67 14.70
CA LYS A 141 -8.28 9.58 14.98
C LYS A 141 -9.57 9.08 14.31
N GLY A 142 -10.50 8.58 15.11
CA GLY A 142 -11.81 8.09 14.66
C GLY A 142 -11.87 6.62 14.23
N PHE A 143 -10.79 5.85 14.41
CA PHE A 143 -10.77 4.42 14.05
C PHE A 143 -9.78 3.65 14.93
N CYS A 144 -10.22 2.54 15.53
CA CYS A 144 -9.39 1.68 16.37
C CYS A 144 -9.20 0.33 15.67
N ASP A 145 -7.96 0.01 15.28
CA ASP A 145 -7.64 -1.29 14.68
C ASP A 145 -7.81 -2.41 15.72
N VAL A 146 -7.44 -2.15 16.99
CA VAL A 146 -7.51 -3.14 18.09
C VAL A 146 -8.92 -3.66 18.28
N ASP A 147 -9.93 -2.78 18.24
CA ASP A 147 -11.32 -3.18 18.41
C ASP A 147 -11.80 -4.14 17.31
N ASN A 148 -11.13 -4.13 16.15
CA ASN A 148 -11.46 -4.98 15.00
C ASN A 148 -10.65 -6.27 14.92
N VAL A 149 -9.56 -6.39 15.70
CA VAL A 149 -8.74 -7.62 15.79
C VAL A 149 -9.63 -8.75 16.33
N GLY A 150 -9.61 -9.89 15.66
CA GLY A 150 -10.44 -11.05 15.99
C GLY A 150 -11.93 -10.93 15.59
N ARG A 151 -12.46 -9.74 15.33
CA ARG A 151 -13.87 -9.56 14.91
C ARG A 151 -14.09 -9.64 13.41
N THR A 152 -13.11 -9.17 12.65
CA THR A 152 -13.22 -8.97 11.19
C THR A 152 -12.48 -10.01 10.36
N GLY A 153 -11.68 -10.88 11.02
CA GLY A 153 -10.86 -11.90 10.37
C GLY A 153 -9.65 -11.38 9.55
N ARG A 154 -9.47 -10.07 9.41
CA ARG A 154 -8.40 -9.47 8.58
C ARG A 154 -7.53 -8.42 9.27
N HIS A 155 -7.92 -7.93 10.46
CA HIS A 155 -7.15 -6.92 11.19
C HIS A 155 -6.19 -7.61 12.16
N LEU A 156 -4.94 -7.15 12.15
CA LEU A 156 -3.87 -7.54 13.05
C LEU A 156 -3.30 -6.29 13.71
N SER A 157 -2.87 -6.40 14.97
CA SER A 157 -2.13 -5.32 15.63
C SER A 157 -0.67 -5.29 15.20
N LEU A 158 -0.07 -6.45 14.90
CA LEU A 158 1.27 -6.62 14.34
C LEU A 158 1.18 -7.37 13.01
N PHE A 159 1.79 -6.81 11.96
CA PHE A 159 1.83 -7.44 10.64
C PHE A 159 3.09 -7.03 9.87
N ILE A 160 3.45 -7.79 8.84
CA ILE A 160 4.52 -7.40 7.93
C ILE A 160 3.93 -6.58 6.79
N MET A 161 4.41 -5.35 6.65
CA MET A 161 4.13 -4.52 5.49
C MET A 161 5.29 -4.61 4.51
N GLY A 162 5.02 -5.15 3.32
CA GLY A 162 5.96 -5.07 2.21
C GLY A 162 6.17 -3.62 1.77
N GLY A 163 7.33 -3.05 2.07
CA GLY A 163 7.76 -1.74 1.59
C GLY A 163 8.64 -1.87 0.36
N GLN A 164 8.06 -1.63 -0.81
CA GLN A 164 8.84 -1.31 -2.00
C GLN A 164 8.89 0.22 -2.11
N HIS A 165 10.09 0.80 -2.03
CA HIS A 165 10.26 2.25 -2.08
C HIS A 165 11.22 2.66 -3.20
N ALA A 166 10.87 3.74 -3.89
CA ALA A 166 11.74 4.43 -4.84
C ALA A 166 11.63 5.93 -4.53
N PHE A 167 12.76 6.57 -4.24
CA PHE A 167 12.80 7.97 -3.85
C PHE A 167 13.34 8.80 -5.00
N LYS A 168 12.55 9.76 -5.48
CA LYS A 168 12.90 10.53 -6.67
C LYS A 168 13.80 11.73 -6.31
N TYR A 169 15.10 11.48 -6.14
CA TYR A 169 16.13 12.53 -6.09
C TYR A 169 16.89 12.55 -7.42
N ASP A 170 17.14 13.74 -7.98
CA ASP A 170 18.06 13.95 -9.11
C ASP A 170 17.98 12.94 -10.29
N LYS A 171 16.76 12.52 -10.65
CA LYS A 171 16.43 11.57 -11.74
C LYS A 171 16.65 10.08 -11.43
N GLU A 172 16.96 9.71 -10.19
CA GLU A 172 16.95 8.31 -9.73
C GLU A 172 15.54 7.88 -9.26
N GLY A 173 15.26 6.58 -9.29
CA GLY A 173 13.96 6.02 -8.93
C GLY A 173 12.93 6.04 -10.08
N TYR A 174 11.74 5.49 -9.82
CA TYR A 174 10.67 5.40 -10.82
C TYR A 174 9.32 5.89 -10.27
N TRP A 175 8.42 6.19 -11.20
CA TRP A 175 7.02 6.50 -10.95
C TRP A 175 6.17 5.67 -11.91
N MET A 176 4.93 5.34 -11.52
CA MET A 176 3.95 4.66 -12.36
C MET A 176 2.81 5.61 -12.68
#